data_AF-A0A938A6I2-F1
#
_entry.id   AF-A0A938A6I2-F1
#
_cell.length_a   1.000
_cell.length_b   1.000
_cell.length_c   1.000
_cell.angle_alpha   90.00
_cell.angle_beta   90.00
_cell.angle_gamma   90.00
#
_symmetry.space_group_name_H-M   'P 1'
#
loop_
_entity.id
_entity.type
_entity.pdbx_description
1 polymer ?
#
loop_
_entity_poly.entity_id
_entity_poly.type
_entity_poly.pdbx_seq_one_letter_code
_entity_poly.pdbx_strand_id
1 'polypeptide(L)'
;MKSKQPARAKPAPAARPKIVAASTSRRVATTTWRGEEPRRTVIVVHGWKHVSAALQAAQGAKAAVMLISPAGASYTHGAAFWAAIVERAQELFADVDAEIVLDCDGAPGHAMAAFRVGLKIVAFAGNAVAATRLMDIAQRHDARLIERPQALLDLIHSRDPLAACQALLAGRES
;
A
#
# COMPACT_ATOMS: atom_id res chain seq x y z
N MET A 1 -82.55 -7.37 -5.37
CA MET A 1 -82.34 -8.46 -4.38
C MET A 1 -80.90 -8.95 -4.50
N LYS A 2 -80.29 -9.36 -3.37
CA LYS A 2 -78.86 -9.63 -3.10
C LYS A 2 -78.18 -8.44 -2.40
N SER A 3 -77.45 -8.55 -1.30
CA SER A 3 -77.25 -9.59 -0.27
C SER A 3 -76.35 -8.92 0.79
N LYS A 4 -76.71 -9.02 2.08
CA LYS A 4 -75.92 -8.51 3.21
C LYS A 4 -74.52 -9.14 3.27
N GLN A 5 -73.49 -8.34 3.55
CA GLN A 5 -72.24 -8.79 4.19
C GLN A 5 -71.91 -7.85 5.37
N PRO A 6 -71.42 -8.40 6.50
CA PRO A 6 -71.32 -7.68 7.77
C PRO A 6 -70.01 -6.89 7.93
N ALA A 7 -70.08 -5.85 8.79
CA ALA A 7 -68.96 -5.01 9.20
C ALA A 7 -67.89 -5.80 9.97
N ARG A 8 -66.61 -5.54 9.67
CA ARG A 8 -65.46 -6.09 10.41
C ARG A 8 -64.74 -4.96 11.14
N ALA A 9 -64.68 -5.07 12.47
CA ALA A 9 -64.05 -4.13 13.38
C ALA A 9 -62.51 -4.07 13.21
N LYS A 10 -61.92 -2.88 13.40
CA LYS A 10 -60.46 -2.66 13.43
C LYS A 10 -59.85 -3.24 14.72
N PRO A 11 -58.73 -3.99 14.65
CA PRO A 11 -57.99 -4.38 15.85
C PRO A 11 -57.11 -3.23 16.38
N ALA A 12 -57.01 -3.16 17.70
CA ALA A 12 -56.18 -2.25 18.49
C ALA A 12 -54.66 -2.50 18.31
N PRO A 13 -53.78 -1.52 18.57
CA PRO A 13 -52.34 -1.67 18.38
C PRO A 13 -51.71 -2.60 19.43
N ALA A 14 -50.95 -3.61 18.98
CA ALA A 14 -50.17 -4.48 19.84
C ALA A 14 -48.95 -3.73 20.44
N ALA A 15 -48.73 -3.95 21.74
CA ALA A 15 -47.66 -3.36 22.53
C ALA A 15 -46.26 -3.80 22.07
N ARG A 16 -45.30 -2.86 22.11
CA ARG A 16 -43.87 -3.12 21.86
C ARG A 16 -43.27 -3.96 22.99
N PRO A 17 -42.53 -5.04 22.72
CA PRO A 17 -41.74 -5.69 23.76
C PRO A 17 -40.53 -4.80 24.12
N LYS A 18 -40.37 -4.56 25.42
CA LYS A 18 -39.16 -3.97 26.02
C LYS A 18 -38.04 -5.00 25.94
N ILE A 19 -37.05 -4.78 25.08
CA ILE A 19 -35.83 -5.59 25.09
C ILE A 19 -34.91 -5.00 26.16
N VAL A 20 -34.88 -5.71 27.29
CA VAL A 20 -33.95 -5.48 28.39
C VAL A 20 -32.58 -6.02 27.95
N ALA A 21 -31.56 -5.17 28.01
CA ALA A 21 -30.19 -5.52 27.66
C ALA A 21 -29.63 -6.54 28.66
N ALA A 22 -29.50 -7.79 28.24
CA ALA A 22 -28.66 -8.78 28.91
C ALA A 22 -27.27 -8.75 28.27
N SER A 23 -26.36 -8.05 28.96
CA SER A 23 -24.92 -8.18 28.82
C SER A 23 -24.54 -9.65 28.96
N THR A 24 -24.00 -10.23 27.90
CA THR A 24 -23.13 -11.40 28.02
C THR A 24 -21.99 -11.19 27.05
N SER A 25 -20.89 -10.72 27.64
CA SER A 25 -19.56 -10.65 27.06
C SER A 25 -19.25 -11.93 26.30
N ARG A 26 -19.43 -11.89 24.98
CA ARG A 26 -18.86 -12.86 24.07
C ARG A 26 -17.47 -12.35 23.77
N ARG A 27 -16.49 -12.83 24.54
CA ARG A 27 -15.07 -12.64 24.24
C ARG A 27 -14.85 -13.04 22.79
N VAL A 28 -14.66 -12.05 21.92
CA VAL A 28 -14.12 -12.26 20.59
C VAL A 28 -12.71 -12.79 20.81
N ALA A 29 -12.49 -14.04 20.44
CA ALA A 29 -11.17 -14.63 20.43
C ALA A 29 -10.26 -13.70 19.62
N THR A 30 -9.23 -13.18 20.27
CA THR A 30 -8.10 -12.51 19.64
C THR A 30 -7.33 -13.55 18.83
N THR A 31 -7.88 -13.94 17.68
CA THR A 31 -7.14 -14.67 16.66
C THR A 31 -6.12 -13.69 16.10
N THR A 32 -4.87 -13.87 16.51
CA THR A 32 -3.70 -13.20 15.98
C THR A 32 -3.60 -13.48 14.48
N TRP A 33 -4.19 -12.61 13.65
CA TRP A 33 -3.85 -12.48 12.24
C TRP A 33 -2.49 -11.80 12.13
N ARG A 34 -1.43 -12.52 12.50
CA ARG A 34 -0.10 -12.27 11.96
C ARG A 34 0.24 -13.49 11.12
N GLY A 35 -0.32 -13.53 9.91
CA GLY A 35 0.47 -14.06 8.81
C GLY A 35 1.73 -13.20 8.78
N GLU A 36 2.89 -13.84 8.78
CA GLU A 36 4.16 -13.14 8.67
C GLU A 36 4.16 -12.42 7.32
N GLU A 37 3.81 -11.12 7.32
CA GLU A 37 4.00 -10.32 6.12
C GLU A 37 5.47 -10.44 5.76
N PRO A 38 5.79 -10.85 4.51
CA PRO A 38 7.17 -11.08 4.13
C PRO A 38 7.95 -9.79 4.39
N ARG A 39 8.99 -9.86 5.22
CA ARG A 39 9.88 -8.74 5.49
C ARG A 39 10.60 -8.38 4.20
N ARG A 40 10.02 -7.44 3.45
CA ARG A 40 10.59 -6.96 2.19
C ARG A 40 11.97 -6.35 2.43
N THR A 41 12.94 -6.74 1.61
CA THR A 41 14.28 -6.12 1.62
C THR A 41 14.20 -4.76 0.94
N VAL A 42 14.57 -3.69 1.66
CA VAL A 42 14.43 -2.31 1.17
C VAL A 42 15.74 -1.85 0.50
N ILE A 43 15.66 -1.40 -0.76
CA ILE A 43 16.81 -0.99 -1.58
C ILE A 43 16.53 0.39 -2.20
N VAL A 44 17.49 1.32 -2.10
CA VAL A 44 17.41 2.61 -2.79
C VAL A 44 17.85 2.46 -4.24
N VAL A 45 16.97 2.82 -5.17
CA VAL A 45 17.17 2.75 -6.62
C VAL A 45 17.11 4.15 -7.22
N HIS A 46 17.93 4.47 -8.22
CA HIS A 46 18.05 5.83 -8.79
C HIS A 46 17.51 5.94 -10.21
N GLY A 47 16.99 4.84 -10.76
CA GLY A 47 16.46 4.78 -12.12
C GLY A 47 16.35 3.34 -12.61
N TRP A 48 15.99 3.18 -13.88
CA TRP A 48 15.66 1.88 -14.46
C TRP A 48 16.79 0.83 -14.33
N LYS A 49 18.06 1.23 -14.51
CA LYS A 49 19.21 0.30 -14.35
C LYS A 49 19.24 -0.34 -12.97
N HIS A 50 18.94 0.43 -11.92
CA HIS A 50 18.95 -0.06 -10.54
C HIS A 50 17.70 -0.91 -10.25
N VAL A 51 16.54 -0.48 -10.75
CA VAL A 51 15.27 -1.21 -10.61
C VAL A 51 15.36 -2.58 -11.25
N SER A 52 15.75 -2.65 -12.53
CA SER A 52 15.88 -3.93 -13.25
C SER A 52 16.87 -4.88 -12.60
N ALA A 53 18.02 -4.38 -12.12
CA ALA A 53 18.99 -5.19 -11.41
C ALA A 53 18.45 -5.76 -10.07
N ALA A 54 17.74 -4.93 -9.29
CA ALA A 54 17.14 -5.37 -8.04
C ALA A 54 16.02 -6.40 -8.26
N LEU A 55 15.17 -6.20 -9.27
CA LEU A 55 14.10 -7.14 -9.64
C LEU A 55 14.66 -8.46 -10.16
N GLN A 56 15.70 -8.42 -10.99
CA GLN A 56 16.37 -9.63 -11.47
C GLN A 56 17.01 -10.42 -10.31
N ALA A 57 17.66 -9.75 -9.36
CA ALA A 57 18.18 -10.39 -8.16
C ALA A 57 17.06 -11.01 -7.31
N ALA A 58 15.97 -10.26 -7.10
CA ALA A 58 14.81 -10.71 -6.34
C ALA A 58 14.13 -11.94 -6.96
N GLN A 59 14.00 -11.96 -8.30
CA GLN A 59 13.46 -13.10 -9.03
C GLN A 59 14.33 -14.36 -8.83
N GLY A 60 15.65 -14.22 -8.96
CA GLY A 60 16.59 -15.33 -8.75
C GLY A 60 16.56 -15.88 -7.33
N ALA A 61 16.42 -15.00 -6.32
CA ALA A 61 16.36 -15.37 -4.92
C ALA A 61 14.94 -15.70 -4.42
N LYS A 62 13.90 -15.55 -5.26
CA LYS A 62 12.48 -15.64 -4.86
C LYS A 62 12.15 -14.82 -3.60
N ALA A 63 12.76 -13.64 -3.49
CA ALA A 63 12.67 -12.79 -2.32
C ALA A 63 11.75 -11.58 -2.58
N ALA A 64 10.95 -11.21 -1.58
CA ALA A 64 10.15 -10.01 -1.64
C ALA A 64 11.00 -8.75 -1.41
N VAL A 65 10.86 -7.73 -2.26
CA VAL A 65 11.66 -6.49 -2.20
C VAL A 65 10.81 -5.23 -2.20
N MET A 66 11.33 -4.17 -1.60
CA MET A 66 10.79 -2.82 -1.71
C MET A 66 11.86 -1.91 -2.28
N LEU A 67 11.59 -1.33 -3.43
CA LEU A 67 12.50 -0.44 -4.14
C LEU A 67 12.03 0.98 -3.89
N ILE A 68 12.83 1.77 -3.18
CA ILE A 68 12.50 3.17 -2.88
C ILE A 68 13.40 4.11 -3.67
N SER A 69 12.84 5.20 -4.18
CA SER A 69 13.63 6.26 -4.79
C SER A 69 14.55 6.95 -3.76
N PRO A 70 15.52 7.76 -4.22
CA PRO A 70 16.27 8.63 -3.32
C PRO A 70 15.34 9.59 -2.58
N ALA A 71 15.76 10.11 -1.44
CA ALA A 71 15.00 11.12 -0.72
C ALA A 71 14.73 12.32 -1.63
N GLY A 72 13.48 12.78 -1.70
CA GLY A 72 13.10 13.91 -2.55
C GLY A 72 13.20 13.64 -4.06
N ALA A 73 13.25 12.39 -4.53
CA ALA A 73 13.36 12.08 -5.97
C ALA A 73 12.23 12.69 -6.82
N SER A 74 11.09 12.98 -6.19
CA SER A 74 9.99 13.70 -6.83
C SER A 74 10.37 15.11 -7.32
N TYR A 75 11.37 15.77 -6.73
CA TYR A 75 11.85 17.10 -7.17
C TYR A 75 12.73 17.03 -8.42
N THR A 76 13.47 15.93 -8.61
CA THR A 76 14.49 15.80 -9.66
C THR A 76 13.98 15.06 -10.88
N HIS A 77 13.26 13.96 -10.69
CA HIS A 77 12.75 13.13 -11.78
C HIS A 77 11.27 13.33 -12.06
N GLY A 78 10.52 13.80 -11.05
CA GLY A 78 9.07 13.97 -11.13
C GLY A 78 8.30 12.64 -11.09
N ALA A 79 7.00 12.72 -10.83
CA ALA A 79 6.13 11.56 -10.67
C ALA A 79 5.99 10.72 -11.96
N ALA A 80 5.93 11.35 -13.13
CA ALA A 80 5.72 10.66 -14.41
C ALA A 80 6.88 9.72 -14.77
N PHE A 81 8.12 10.10 -14.46
CA PHE A 81 9.28 9.23 -14.65
C PHE A 81 9.17 7.94 -13.83
N TRP A 82 8.77 8.07 -12.55
CA TRP A 82 8.59 6.92 -11.69
C TRP A 82 7.38 6.06 -12.08
N ALA A 83 6.30 6.67 -12.59
CA ALA A 83 5.19 5.92 -13.16
C ALA A 83 5.63 5.04 -14.34
N ALA A 84 6.44 5.58 -15.26
CA ALA A 84 6.99 4.81 -16.38
C ALA A 84 7.92 3.67 -15.94
N ILE A 85 8.68 3.86 -14.85
CA ILE A 85 9.47 2.78 -14.23
C ILE A 85 8.57 1.68 -13.69
N VAL A 86 7.47 2.04 -12.99
CA VAL A 86 6.53 1.07 -12.42
C VAL A 86 5.83 0.27 -13.51
N GLU A 87 5.32 0.94 -14.55
CA GLU A 87 4.70 0.30 -15.70
C GLU A 87 5.64 -0.72 -16.34
N ARG A 88 6.88 -0.29 -16.64
CA ARG A 88 7.90 -1.19 -17.22
C ARG A 88 8.28 -2.35 -16.29
N ALA A 89 8.31 -2.13 -14.98
CA ALA A 89 8.57 -3.19 -14.01
C ALA A 89 7.44 -4.23 -14.00
N GLN A 90 6.18 -3.77 -14.06
CA GLN A 90 5.01 -4.65 -14.15
C GLN A 90 5.00 -5.46 -15.45
N GLU A 91 5.41 -4.87 -16.57
CA GLU A 91 5.51 -5.59 -17.85
C GLU A 91 6.56 -6.71 -17.85
N LEU A 92 7.71 -6.47 -17.20
CA LEU A 92 8.87 -7.36 -17.31
C LEU A 92 9.06 -8.30 -16.11
N PHE A 93 8.47 -7.99 -14.96
CA PHE A 93 8.69 -8.69 -13.69
C PHE A 93 7.38 -8.88 -12.91
N ALA A 94 6.28 -9.18 -13.61
CA ALA A 94 4.95 -9.36 -13.02
C ALA A 94 4.89 -10.48 -11.95
N ASP A 95 5.82 -11.42 -11.98
CA ASP A 95 5.93 -12.57 -11.09
C ASP A 95 6.77 -12.30 -9.82
N VAL A 96 7.44 -11.14 -9.74
CA VAL A 96 8.28 -10.77 -8.60
C VAL A 96 7.44 -10.01 -7.56
N ASP A 97 7.48 -10.45 -6.29
CA ASP A 97 6.89 -9.70 -5.18
C ASP A 97 7.71 -8.44 -4.89
N ALA A 98 7.42 -7.38 -5.64
CA ALA A 98 8.12 -6.11 -5.56
C ALA A 98 7.17 -4.94 -5.39
N GLU A 99 7.56 -4.03 -4.51
CA GLU A 99 6.90 -2.74 -4.30
C GLU A 99 7.84 -1.62 -4.72
N ILE A 100 7.37 -0.68 -5.52
CA ILE A 100 8.16 0.49 -5.94
C ILE A 100 7.56 1.74 -5.30
N VAL A 101 8.39 2.47 -4.56
CA VAL A 101 8.00 3.62 -3.75
C VAL A 101 8.67 4.89 -4.27
N LEU A 102 7.85 5.90 -4.58
CA LEU A 102 8.35 7.25 -4.82
C LEU A 102 8.41 8.03 -3.51
N ASP A 103 9.58 8.54 -3.18
CA ASP A 103 9.79 9.48 -2.08
C ASP A 103 9.46 10.92 -2.50
N CYS A 104 8.48 11.50 -1.82
CA CYS A 104 8.01 12.85 -1.99
C CYS A 104 8.49 13.81 -0.89
N ASP A 105 9.37 13.34 0.01
CA ASP A 105 9.86 14.11 1.15
C ASP A 105 8.70 14.86 1.85
N GLY A 106 8.81 16.16 2.10
CA GLY A 106 7.75 16.99 2.69
C GLY A 106 6.80 17.67 1.69
N ALA A 107 6.80 17.32 0.40
CA ALA A 107 6.01 18.02 -0.63
C ALA A 107 4.63 17.39 -0.92
N PRO A 108 3.52 17.92 -0.37
CA PRO A 108 2.19 17.35 -0.60
C PRO A 108 1.75 17.45 -2.08
N GLY A 109 2.13 18.52 -2.78
CA GLY A 109 1.82 18.66 -4.20
C GLY A 109 2.45 17.56 -5.06
N HIS A 110 3.62 17.08 -4.68
CA HIS A 110 4.32 16.00 -5.38
C HIS A 110 3.68 14.65 -5.11
N ALA A 111 3.27 14.39 -3.87
CA ALA A 111 2.50 13.19 -3.53
C ALA A 111 1.15 13.15 -4.28
N MET A 112 0.45 14.27 -4.38
CA MET A 112 -0.77 14.37 -5.17
C MET A 112 -0.52 14.12 -6.67
N ALA A 113 0.58 14.64 -7.22
CA ALA A 113 0.97 14.37 -8.60
C ALA A 113 1.26 12.87 -8.83
N ALA A 114 1.93 12.22 -7.88
CA ALA A 114 2.19 10.78 -7.90
C ALA A 114 0.91 9.95 -7.97
N PHE A 115 -0.08 10.24 -7.12
CA PHE A 115 -1.36 9.53 -7.16
C PHE A 115 -2.12 9.78 -8.47
N ARG A 116 -2.04 10.99 -9.03
CA ARG A 116 -2.70 11.32 -10.30
C ARG A 116 -2.15 10.54 -11.49
N VAL A 117 -0.86 10.21 -11.47
CA VAL A 117 -0.23 9.37 -12.51
C VAL A 117 -0.29 7.87 -12.19
N GLY A 118 -1.07 7.49 -11.17
CA GLY A 118 -1.35 6.08 -10.86
C GLY A 118 -0.33 5.38 -9.96
N LEU A 119 0.63 6.10 -9.37
CA LEU A 119 1.57 5.49 -8.41
C LEU A 119 0.83 5.03 -7.15
N LYS A 120 1.11 3.80 -6.73
CA LYS A 120 0.38 3.09 -5.68
C LYS A 120 0.97 3.25 -4.29
N ILE A 121 2.26 3.55 -4.19
CA ILE A 121 2.97 3.67 -2.91
C ILE A 121 3.86 4.91 -2.96
N VAL A 122 3.60 5.84 -2.03
CA VAL A 122 4.33 7.11 -1.92
C VAL A 122 4.84 7.27 -0.50
N ALA A 123 6.13 7.56 -0.35
CA ALA A 123 6.73 7.92 0.93
C ALA A 123 6.63 9.44 1.13
N PHE A 124 6.23 9.86 2.34
CA PHE A 124 6.08 11.27 2.71
C PHE A 124 6.55 11.51 4.14
N ALA A 125 7.38 12.54 4.31
CA ALA A 125 8.01 12.94 5.57
C ALA A 125 7.60 14.35 6.02
N GLY A 126 6.51 14.91 5.45
CA GLY A 126 6.00 16.22 5.83
C GLY A 126 5.15 16.20 7.09
N ASN A 127 4.49 17.32 7.38
CA ASN A 127 3.72 17.48 8.62
C ASN A 127 2.48 16.56 8.69
N ALA A 128 2.06 16.22 9.91
CA ALA A 128 0.95 15.30 10.17
C ALA A 128 -0.42 15.73 9.60
N VAL A 129 -0.68 17.03 9.53
CA VAL A 129 -1.94 17.56 8.96
C VAL A 129 -1.99 17.29 7.47
N ALA A 130 -0.88 17.54 6.76
CA ALA A 130 -0.75 17.22 5.34
C ALA A 130 -0.80 15.69 5.12
N ALA A 131 -0.10 14.91 5.94
CA ALA A 131 -0.10 13.45 5.86
C ALA A 131 -1.52 12.87 5.97
N THR A 132 -2.32 13.33 6.94
CA THR A 132 -3.71 12.89 7.13
C THR A 132 -4.54 13.12 5.86
N ARG A 133 -4.46 14.33 5.30
CA ARG A 133 -5.19 14.66 4.06
C ARG A 133 -4.70 13.84 2.85
N LEU A 134 -3.40 13.58 2.78
CA LEU A 134 -2.81 12.78 1.72
C LEU A 134 -3.22 11.31 1.83
N MET A 135 -3.39 10.76 3.03
CA MET A 135 -3.90 9.40 3.22
C MET A 135 -5.33 9.26 2.68
N ASP A 136 -6.22 10.23 2.96
CA ASP A 136 -7.59 10.24 2.42
C ASP A 136 -7.61 10.37 0.88
N ILE A 137 -6.65 11.11 0.31
CA ILE A 137 -6.47 11.20 -1.14
C ILE A 137 -5.97 9.85 -1.69
N ALA A 138 -4.95 9.26 -1.06
CA ALA A 138 -4.36 8.00 -1.49
C ALA A 138 -5.41 6.89 -1.57
N GLN A 139 -6.29 6.77 -0.58
CA GLN A 139 -7.39 5.81 -0.58
C GLN A 139 -8.32 5.94 -1.79
N ARG A 140 -8.62 7.17 -2.23
CA ARG A 140 -9.45 7.42 -3.43
C ARG A 140 -8.76 7.00 -4.73
N HIS A 141 -7.43 6.88 -4.72
CA HIS A 141 -6.63 6.41 -5.84
C HIS A 141 -6.25 4.92 -5.73
N ASP A 142 -6.79 4.21 -4.72
CA ASP A 142 -6.38 2.85 -4.38
C ASP A 142 -4.84 2.78 -4.22
N ALA A 143 -4.30 3.74 -3.48
CA ALA A 143 -2.90 3.94 -3.20
C ALA A 143 -2.69 4.11 -1.69
N ARG A 144 -1.45 4.05 -1.24
CA ARG A 144 -1.09 4.29 0.15
C ARG A 144 0.06 5.28 0.31
N LEU A 145 -0.05 6.06 1.36
CA LEU A 145 1.02 6.91 1.88
C LEU A 145 1.76 6.13 2.98
N ILE A 146 3.08 6.13 2.95
CA ILE A 146 3.91 5.49 3.97
C ILE A 146 4.95 6.47 4.51
N GLU A 147 5.51 6.15 5.68
CA GLU A 147 6.76 6.74 6.11
C GLU A 147 7.92 6.17 5.27
N ARG A 148 9.02 6.93 5.13
CA ARG A 148 10.19 6.45 4.40
C ARG A 148 10.80 5.23 5.13
N PRO A 149 10.78 4.03 4.54
CA PRO A 149 11.42 2.86 5.14
C PRO A 149 12.94 3.02 5.19
N GLN A 150 13.57 2.38 6.17
CA GLN A 150 15.02 2.28 6.23
C GLN A 150 15.53 1.30 5.17
N ALA A 151 16.37 1.77 4.26
CA ALA A 151 17.01 0.94 3.26
C ALA A 151 18.26 0.24 3.80
N LEU A 152 18.51 -0.99 3.33
CA LEU A 152 19.72 -1.75 3.66
C LEU A 152 20.83 -1.54 2.64
N LEU A 153 20.48 -1.10 1.44
CA LEU A 153 21.41 -0.88 0.34
C LEU A 153 20.97 0.36 -0.44
N ASP A 154 21.94 1.22 -0.75
CA ASP A 154 21.79 2.29 -1.72
C ASP A 154 22.69 2.00 -2.93
N LEU A 155 22.09 1.99 -4.12
CA LEU A 155 22.79 1.65 -5.35
C LEU A 155 23.53 2.84 -6.01
N ILE A 156 23.49 4.06 -5.44
CA ILE A 156 24.09 5.28 -6.03
C ILE A 156 25.55 5.11 -6.48
N HIS A 157 26.36 4.34 -5.75
CA HIS A 157 27.78 4.14 -6.03
C HIS A 157 28.10 2.71 -6.49
N SER A 158 27.07 1.90 -6.75
CA SER A 158 27.30 0.53 -7.18
C SER A 158 27.74 0.49 -8.64
N ARG A 159 28.94 -0.07 -8.88
CA ARG A 159 29.45 -0.34 -10.24
C ARG A 159 28.70 -1.50 -10.89
N ASP A 160 28.29 -2.48 -10.08
CA ASP A 160 27.50 -3.63 -10.47
C ASP A 160 26.27 -3.77 -9.55
N PRO A 161 25.16 -3.10 -9.91
CA PRO A 161 23.94 -3.15 -9.11
C PRO A 161 23.37 -4.56 -8.93
N LEU A 162 23.51 -5.44 -9.93
CA LEU A 162 22.95 -6.79 -9.86
C LEU A 162 23.71 -7.62 -8.82
N ALA A 163 25.04 -7.63 -8.90
CA ALA A 163 25.86 -8.36 -7.94
C ALA A 163 25.66 -7.85 -6.50
N ALA A 164 25.53 -6.53 -6.31
CA ALA A 164 25.25 -5.95 -5.01
C ALA A 164 23.90 -6.40 -4.43
N CYS A 165 22.84 -6.43 -5.26
CA CYS A 165 21.54 -6.93 -4.85
C CYS A 165 21.55 -8.43 -4.54
N GLN A 166 22.23 -9.24 -5.36
CA GLN A 166 22.35 -10.68 -5.13
C GLN A 166 23.07 -10.97 -3.81
N ALA A 167 24.18 -10.28 -3.52
CA ALA A 167 24.89 -10.43 -2.26
C ALA A 167 24.02 -10.06 -1.04
N LEU A 168 23.25 -8.97 -1.13
CA LEU A 168 22.32 -8.56 -0.08
C LEU A 168 21.24 -9.63 0.18
N LEU A 169 20.67 -10.21 -0.88
CA LEU A 169 19.57 -11.16 -0.76
C LEU A 169 20.04 -12.55 -0.33
N ALA A 170 21.21 -13.00 -0.77
CA ALA A 170 21.81 -14.26 -0.33
C ALA A 170 22.11 -14.28 1.18
N GLY A 171 22.47 -13.13 1.77
CA GLY A 171 22.74 -13.00 3.20
C GLY A 171 21.50 -13.08 4.12
N ARG A 172 20.30 -13.33 3.57
CA ARG A 172 19.03 -13.40 4.33
C ARG A 172 18.44 -14.81 4.42
N GLU A 173 19.03 -15.81 3.76
CA GLU A 173 18.58 -17.21 3.83
C GLU A 173 19.17 -17.99 5.02
N SER A 174 19.75 -17.31 6.03
CA SER A 174 20.42 -17.92 7.19
C SER A 174 19.68 -17.71 8.51
#